data_AF-A0A453MH76-F1
#
_entry.id   AF-A0A453MH76-F1
#
_cell.length_a   1.000
_cell.length_b   1.000
_cell.length_c   1.000
_cell.angle_alpha   90.00
_cell.angle_beta   90.00
_cell.angle_gamma   90.00
#
_symmetry.space_group_name_H-M   'P 1'
#
loop_
_entity.id
_entity.type
_entity.pdbx_description
1 polymer ?
#
loop_
_entity_poly.entity_id
_entity_poly.type
_entity_poly.pdbx_seq_one_letter_code
_entity_poly.pdbx_strand_id
1 'polypeptide(L)'
;MTTMISLNLDEKIAMHYATQASYSSQQGVFEAIGPEDVATLIYTSGTGGTPKGVMLTHRNLLHQINNLWDIVPAVPGDRFLSMLPPWHAYERSTEYFIFTHGIQQVYTTVKHLKADLQHHQPHYIISVPLVYETLYSSIQRQISASPPARKTVALALIKISLLFMEAKKIYEGTVLSNSPVKPSFIFYMFNYLRARIVAALLWPLHNLAKMLVYKKIHSSIGISKAGISGGGSLPMHVDKFFEAIGIKVQNGYGLTETSPVVAARRPFCNVLGTVGHPIKHTEIKIVDIETGEVLPDGSKGIVKIKGLPVMKGYYKNPSATNKALDLEGWFNTGDIGWIAPHHATGPSRKCGGMLVLEGRAKDTIVLTTGENVEPAELEEAASRSSLIDQIMVIGQ
;
A
#
# COMPACT_ATOMS: atom_id res chain seq x y z
N MET A 1 -12.63 -17.77 -72.47
CA MET A 1 -12.55 -16.48 -71.75
C MET A 1 -13.44 -16.59 -70.53
N THR A 2 -12.82 -16.72 -69.37
CA THR A 2 -13.49 -17.03 -68.10
C THR A 2 -14.15 -15.77 -67.54
N THR A 3 -15.48 -15.79 -67.45
CA THR A 3 -16.28 -14.73 -66.84
C THR A 3 -16.04 -14.75 -65.33
N MET A 4 -15.42 -13.68 -64.79
CA MET A 4 -15.31 -13.47 -63.34
C MET A 4 -16.69 -13.07 -62.79
N ILE A 5 -17.34 -13.99 -62.08
CA ILE A 5 -18.54 -13.70 -61.31
C ILE A 5 -18.11 -12.94 -60.05
N SER A 6 -18.42 -11.64 -60.00
CA SER A 6 -18.26 -10.82 -58.80
C SER A 6 -19.39 -11.13 -57.82
N LEU A 7 -19.10 -11.90 -56.77
CA LEU A 7 -20.03 -12.13 -55.66
C LEU A 7 -20.30 -10.85 -54.86
N ASN A 8 -21.56 -10.62 -54.51
CA ASN A 8 -22.04 -9.56 -53.62
C ASN A 8 -21.41 -9.72 -52.22
N LEU A 9 -21.22 -8.62 -51.48
CA LEU A 9 -20.81 -8.61 -50.07
C LEU A 9 -21.64 -9.58 -49.21
N ASP A 10 -22.95 -9.69 -49.44
CA ASP A 10 -23.82 -10.63 -48.70
C ASP A 10 -23.49 -12.10 -48.99
N GLU A 11 -23.08 -12.42 -50.22
CA GLU A 11 -22.66 -13.78 -50.59
C GLU A 11 -21.27 -14.11 -50.02
N LYS A 12 -20.38 -13.11 -49.92
CA LYS A 12 -19.08 -13.26 -49.24
C LYS A 12 -19.25 -13.44 -47.74
N ILE A 13 -20.23 -12.75 -47.13
CA ILE A 13 -20.60 -12.90 -45.72
C ILE A 13 -21.22 -14.29 -45.49
N ALA A 14 -22.15 -14.71 -46.34
CA ALA A 14 -22.77 -16.04 -46.27
C ALA A 14 -21.73 -17.17 -46.44
N MET A 15 -20.75 -17.01 -47.34
CA MET A 15 -19.68 -17.97 -47.52
C MET A 15 -18.69 -17.98 -46.33
N HIS A 16 -18.44 -16.84 -45.68
CA HIS A 16 -17.65 -16.77 -44.44
C HIS A 16 -18.35 -17.51 -43.28
N TYR A 17 -19.68 -17.36 -43.15
CA TYR A 17 -20.48 -18.12 -42.18
C TYR A 17 -20.60 -19.61 -42.55
N ALA A 18 -20.64 -19.95 -43.84
CA ALA A 18 -20.63 -21.35 -44.30
C ALA A 18 -19.26 -22.03 -44.04
N THR A 19 -18.15 -21.31 -44.12
CA THR A 19 -16.82 -21.81 -43.69
C THR A 19 -16.66 -21.90 -42.17
N GLN A 20 -17.48 -21.19 -41.38
CA GLN A 20 -17.55 -21.41 -39.93
C GLN A 20 -18.38 -22.64 -39.56
N ALA A 21 -19.34 -23.04 -40.40
CA ALA A 21 -20.16 -24.24 -40.19
C ALA A 21 -19.39 -25.56 -40.39
N SER A 22 -18.20 -25.53 -41.01
CA SER A 22 -17.30 -26.70 -41.09
C SER A 22 -16.32 -26.84 -39.91
N TYR A 23 -16.37 -25.95 -38.91
CA TYR A 23 -15.81 -26.25 -37.59
C TYR A 23 -16.80 -27.13 -36.83
N SER A 24 -16.96 -28.36 -37.30
CA SER A 24 -17.59 -29.42 -36.52
C SER A 24 -16.80 -29.59 -35.23
N SER A 25 -17.35 -29.04 -34.15
CA SER A 25 -17.46 -29.72 -32.86
C SER A 25 -16.24 -30.52 -32.42
N GLN A 26 -15.09 -29.86 -32.20
CA GLN A 26 -14.37 -30.22 -30.99
C GLN A 26 -15.28 -29.74 -29.84
N GLN A 27 -16.15 -30.64 -29.35
CA GLN A 27 -16.74 -30.49 -28.03
C GLN A 27 -15.56 -30.46 -27.06
N GLY A 28 -15.03 -29.26 -26.83
CA GLY A 28 -14.05 -29.04 -25.78
C GLY A 28 -14.74 -29.46 -24.49
N VAL A 29 -14.28 -30.56 -23.90
CA VAL A 29 -14.65 -30.91 -22.54
C VAL A 29 -14.00 -29.85 -21.67
N PHE A 30 -14.75 -28.81 -21.32
CA PHE A 30 -14.31 -27.83 -20.34
C PHE A 30 -14.34 -28.51 -18.98
N GLU A 31 -13.18 -28.77 -18.40
CA GLU A 31 -13.12 -29.20 -17.01
C GLU A 31 -13.70 -28.10 -16.11
N ALA A 32 -14.58 -28.50 -15.20
CA ALA A 32 -15.12 -27.58 -14.21
C ALA A 32 -14.00 -27.17 -13.25
N ILE A 33 -13.68 -25.87 -13.22
CA ILE A 33 -12.71 -25.30 -12.27
C ILE A 33 -13.39 -24.99 -10.94
N GLY A 34 -12.71 -25.31 -9.84
CA GLY A 34 -13.11 -25.03 -8.47
C GLY A 34 -12.30 -23.89 -7.83
N PRO A 35 -12.77 -23.36 -6.68
CA PRO A 35 -12.08 -22.28 -5.98
C PRO A 35 -10.65 -22.62 -5.50
N GLU A 36 -10.35 -23.90 -5.27
CA GLU A 36 -9.04 -24.39 -4.79
C GLU A 36 -8.04 -24.70 -5.91
N ASP A 37 -8.49 -24.60 -7.16
CA ASP A 37 -7.63 -24.79 -8.32
C ASP A 37 -6.68 -23.61 -8.44
N VAL A 38 -5.44 -23.91 -8.85
CA VAL A 38 -4.39 -22.91 -9.02
C VAL A 38 -4.76 -22.05 -10.23
N ALA A 39 -5.02 -20.77 -9.99
CA ALA A 39 -5.36 -19.80 -11.02
C ALA A 39 -4.10 -19.21 -11.66
N THR A 40 -3.02 -19.02 -10.90
CA THR A 40 -1.77 -18.46 -11.42
C THR A 40 -0.55 -18.90 -10.61
N LEU A 41 0.59 -18.95 -11.30
CA LEU A 41 1.92 -18.96 -10.69
C LEU A 41 2.50 -17.54 -10.78
N ILE A 42 3.04 -17.03 -9.68
CA ILE A 42 3.82 -15.77 -9.68
C ILE A 42 5.21 -16.07 -9.13
N TYR A 43 6.25 -15.80 -9.90
CA TYR A 43 7.61 -16.06 -9.48
C TYR A 43 8.15 -14.92 -8.61
N THR A 44 8.65 -15.25 -7.43
CA THR A 44 9.39 -14.34 -6.55
C THR A 44 10.88 -14.64 -6.64
N SER A 45 11.75 -13.65 -6.43
CA SER A 45 13.21 -13.83 -6.44
C SER A 45 13.70 -14.83 -5.38
N GLY A 46 12.94 -14.96 -4.29
CA GLY A 46 13.26 -15.82 -3.16
C GLY A 46 14.46 -15.33 -2.36
N THR A 47 14.44 -15.48 -1.03
CA THR A 47 15.54 -15.04 -0.14
C THR A 47 16.87 -15.80 -0.36
N GLY A 48 16.90 -16.80 -1.23
CA GLY A 48 18.08 -17.62 -1.53
C GLY A 48 18.56 -17.49 -2.98
N GLY A 49 18.13 -16.44 -3.70
CA GLY A 49 18.54 -16.16 -5.08
C GLY A 49 17.95 -17.09 -6.15
N THR A 50 17.27 -18.17 -5.77
CA THR A 50 16.55 -19.07 -6.67
C THR A 50 15.07 -18.70 -6.71
N PRO A 51 14.53 -18.31 -7.88
CA PRO A 51 13.13 -17.93 -7.98
C PRO A 51 12.17 -19.06 -7.60
N LYS A 52 11.11 -18.72 -6.87
CA LYS A 52 10.07 -19.68 -6.45
C LYS A 52 8.73 -19.29 -7.05
N GLY A 53 8.05 -20.24 -7.68
CA GLY A 53 6.70 -20.04 -8.20
C GLY A 53 5.67 -20.15 -7.09
N VAL A 54 5.04 -19.04 -6.71
CA VAL A 54 3.95 -18.99 -5.73
C VAL A 54 2.65 -19.45 -6.40
N MET A 55 2.01 -20.48 -5.86
CA MET A 55 0.72 -20.98 -6.36
C MET A 55 -0.44 -20.24 -5.70
N LEU A 56 -1.14 -19.39 -6.46
CA LEU A 56 -2.35 -18.70 -6.02
C LEU A 56 -3.59 -19.33 -6.63
N THR A 57 -4.59 -19.63 -5.80
CA THR A 57 -5.86 -20.21 -6.23
C THR A 57 -6.87 -19.14 -6.64
N HIS A 58 -7.96 -19.56 -7.29
CA HIS A 58 -9.10 -18.67 -7.57
C HIS A 58 -9.65 -18.05 -6.28
N ARG A 59 -9.75 -18.83 -5.19
CA ARG A 59 -10.19 -18.34 -3.87
C ARG A 59 -9.28 -17.23 -3.35
N ASN A 60 -7.96 -17.39 -3.47
CA ASN A 60 -7.00 -16.39 -3.00
C ASN A 60 -7.21 -15.04 -3.72
N LEU A 61 -7.40 -15.05 -5.04
CA LEU A 61 -7.58 -13.83 -5.85
C LEU A 61 -8.97 -13.19 -5.61
N LEU A 62 -10.03 -14.01 -5.58
CA LEU A 62 -11.38 -13.54 -5.27
C LEU A 62 -11.48 -12.93 -3.88
N HIS A 63 -10.69 -13.42 -2.92
CA HIS A 63 -10.60 -12.83 -1.60
C HIS A 63 -10.18 -11.36 -1.65
N GLN A 64 -9.16 -11.00 -2.44
CA GLN A 64 -8.76 -9.60 -2.60
C GLN A 64 -9.87 -8.78 -3.23
N ILE A 65 -10.39 -9.25 -4.37
CA ILE A 65 -11.43 -8.55 -5.14
C ILE A 65 -12.63 -8.20 -4.24
N ASN A 66 -13.06 -9.14 -3.40
CA ASN A 66 -14.24 -8.99 -2.57
C ASN A 66 -14.02 -8.15 -1.29
N ASN A 67 -12.78 -7.86 -0.90
CA ASN A 67 -12.49 -7.22 0.40
C ASN A 67 -11.68 -5.92 0.31
N LEU A 68 -11.05 -5.62 -0.84
CA LEU A 68 -10.30 -4.37 -1.01
C LEU A 68 -11.19 -3.12 -0.94
N TRP A 69 -12.51 -3.23 -1.09
CA TRP A 69 -13.45 -2.11 -0.99
C TRP A 69 -13.42 -1.39 0.37
N ASP A 70 -13.07 -2.08 1.47
CA ASP A 70 -12.93 -1.47 2.79
C ASP A 70 -11.77 -0.44 2.85
N ILE A 71 -10.78 -0.64 1.97
CA ILE A 71 -9.58 0.17 1.84
C ILE A 71 -9.80 1.20 0.74
N VAL A 72 -10.38 0.77 -0.36
CA VAL A 72 -10.56 1.55 -1.58
C VAL A 72 -12.04 1.49 -1.97
N PRO A 73 -12.91 2.32 -1.36
CA PRO A 73 -14.34 2.34 -1.64
C PRO A 73 -14.62 3.07 -2.96
N ALA A 74 -14.03 2.57 -4.03
CA ALA A 74 -14.17 3.09 -5.37
C ALA A 74 -15.51 2.70 -5.96
N VAL A 75 -16.03 3.56 -6.82
CA VAL A 75 -17.34 3.41 -7.47
C VAL A 75 -17.20 3.57 -8.98
N PRO A 76 -18.14 3.04 -9.79
CA PRO A 76 -18.18 3.32 -11.22
C PRO A 76 -18.09 4.83 -11.51
N GLY A 77 -17.23 5.21 -12.43
CA GLY A 77 -16.88 6.61 -12.72
C GLY A 77 -15.62 7.12 -12.04
N ASP A 78 -15.10 6.41 -11.02
CA ASP A 78 -13.76 6.66 -10.52
C ASP A 78 -12.70 6.32 -11.59
N ARG A 79 -11.52 6.93 -11.41
CA ARG A 79 -10.37 6.76 -12.30
C ARG A 79 -9.14 6.41 -11.48
N PHE A 80 -8.50 5.31 -11.84
CA PHE A 80 -7.21 4.90 -11.31
C PHE A 80 -6.13 5.25 -12.30
N LEU A 81 -5.02 5.78 -11.78
CA LEU A 81 -3.78 5.89 -12.54
C LEU A 81 -2.80 4.84 -12.00
N SER A 82 -2.43 3.87 -12.82
CA SER A 82 -1.41 2.87 -12.47
C SER A 82 -0.18 2.98 -13.33
N MET A 83 0.95 2.65 -12.71
CA MET A 83 2.25 2.55 -13.39
C MET A 83 3.01 1.30 -13.01
N LEU A 84 2.47 0.50 -12.09
CA LEU A 84 3.14 -0.70 -11.62
C LEU A 84 2.98 -1.79 -12.68
N PRO A 85 3.91 -2.77 -12.73
CA PRO A 85 3.82 -3.83 -13.72
C PRO A 85 2.66 -4.80 -13.44
N PRO A 86 1.78 -5.11 -14.43
CA PRO A 86 0.63 -6.02 -14.26
C PRO A 86 0.96 -7.48 -13.88
N TRP A 87 2.23 -7.88 -14.03
CA TRP A 87 2.70 -9.20 -13.58
C TRP A 87 3.07 -9.24 -12.10
N HIS A 88 3.22 -8.09 -11.44
CA HIS A 88 3.42 -8.03 -10.00
C HIS A 88 2.08 -8.25 -9.28
N ALA A 89 2.07 -9.04 -8.21
CA ALA A 89 0.83 -9.42 -7.50
C ALA A 89 0.00 -8.21 -7.03
N TYR A 90 0.68 -7.11 -6.66
CA TYR A 90 0.04 -5.89 -6.18
C TYR A 90 -0.77 -5.17 -7.26
N GLU A 91 -0.17 -4.93 -8.43
CA GLU A 91 -0.90 -4.31 -9.53
C GLU A 91 -1.99 -5.24 -10.03
N ARG A 92 -1.66 -6.53 -10.22
CA ARG A 92 -2.60 -7.52 -10.74
C ARG A 92 -3.88 -7.61 -9.90
N SER A 93 -3.76 -7.63 -8.58
CA SER A 93 -4.94 -7.69 -7.69
C SER A 93 -5.77 -6.40 -7.75
N THR A 94 -5.09 -5.28 -7.96
CA THR A 94 -5.74 -3.98 -8.14
C THR A 94 -6.48 -3.91 -9.47
N GLU A 95 -5.87 -4.36 -10.58
CA GLU A 95 -6.53 -4.47 -11.88
C GLU A 95 -7.76 -5.36 -11.80
N TYR A 96 -7.65 -6.53 -11.16
CA TYR A 96 -8.80 -7.41 -10.95
C TYR A 96 -9.92 -6.73 -10.16
N PHE A 97 -9.59 -6.01 -9.09
CA PHE A 97 -10.55 -5.22 -8.33
C PHE A 97 -11.21 -4.14 -9.20
N ILE A 98 -10.43 -3.39 -9.98
CA ILE A 98 -10.92 -2.29 -10.83
C ILE A 98 -11.86 -2.82 -11.92
N PHE A 99 -11.45 -3.87 -12.62
CA PHE A 99 -12.23 -4.44 -13.73
C PHE A 99 -13.53 -5.07 -13.25
N THR A 100 -13.52 -5.77 -12.12
CA THR A 100 -14.73 -6.39 -11.56
C THR A 100 -15.77 -5.37 -11.07
N HIS A 101 -15.34 -4.16 -10.75
CA HIS A 101 -16.22 -3.06 -10.30
C HIS A 101 -16.56 -2.07 -11.42
N GLY A 102 -16.13 -2.31 -12.67
CA GLY A 102 -16.41 -1.42 -13.81
C GLY A 102 -15.78 -0.03 -13.66
N ILE A 103 -14.62 0.05 -13.01
CA ILE A 103 -13.89 1.30 -12.76
C ILE A 103 -12.92 1.56 -13.91
N GLN A 104 -12.67 2.83 -14.22
CA GLN A 104 -11.72 3.20 -15.27
C GLN A 104 -10.27 3.05 -14.79
N GLN A 105 -9.48 2.32 -15.58
CA GLN A 105 -8.04 2.16 -15.43
C GLN A 105 -7.28 3.02 -16.46
N VAL A 106 -6.29 3.79 -16.02
CA VAL A 106 -5.38 4.56 -16.87
C VAL A 106 -3.95 4.12 -16.61
N TYR A 107 -3.25 3.68 -17.65
CA TYR A 107 -1.86 3.28 -17.57
C TYR A 107 -0.94 4.47 -17.86
N THR A 108 0.09 4.64 -17.03
CA THR A 108 1.17 5.62 -17.23
C THR A 108 2.53 4.95 -17.04
N THR A 109 3.60 5.69 -17.37
CA THR A 109 4.97 5.35 -17.02
C THR A 109 5.57 6.44 -16.13
N VAL A 110 6.75 6.18 -15.54
CA VAL A 110 7.50 7.19 -14.76
C VAL A 110 7.74 8.46 -15.59
N LYS A 111 8.05 8.30 -16.89
CA LYS A 111 8.30 9.41 -17.82
C LYS A 111 7.08 10.30 -18.04
N HIS A 112 5.89 9.69 -18.13
CA HIS A 112 4.65 10.39 -18.47
C HIS A 112 3.81 10.78 -17.24
N LEU A 113 4.16 10.26 -16.05
CA LEU A 113 3.42 10.43 -14.80
C LEU A 113 2.93 11.86 -14.55
N LYS A 114 3.81 12.85 -14.64
CA LYS A 114 3.44 14.25 -14.37
C LYS A 114 2.38 14.78 -15.35
N ALA A 115 2.54 14.48 -16.64
CA ALA A 115 1.60 14.92 -17.66
C ALA A 115 0.25 14.21 -17.50
N ASP A 116 0.27 12.92 -17.22
CA ASP A 116 -0.92 12.09 -17.10
C ASP A 116 -1.71 12.41 -15.82
N LEU A 117 -1.03 12.74 -14.70
CA LEU A 117 -1.68 13.27 -13.50
C LEU A 117 -2.44 14.57 -13.80
N GLN A 118 -1.82 15.48 -14.55
CA GLN A 118 -2.45 16.74 -14.93
C GLN A 118 -3.62 16.53 -15.89
N HIS A 119 -3.46 15.66 -16.88
CA HIS A 119 -4.47 15.41 -17.91
C HIS A 119 -5.67 14.61 -17.39
N HIS A 120 -5.44 13.51 -16.68
CA HIS A 120 -6.49 12.57 -16.29
C HIS A 120 -7.12 12.88 -14.92
N GLN A 121 -6.46 13.66 -14.07
CA GLN A 121 -6.93 14.04 -12.72
C GLN A 121 -7.55 12.82 -11.99
N PRO A 122 -6.74 11.82 -11.62
CA PRO A 122 -7.25 10.54 -11.13
C PRO A 122 -7.87 10.65 -9.74
N HIS A 123 -8.85 9.80 -9.46
CA HIS A 123 -9.41 9.69 -8.11
C HIS A 123 -8.45 8.94 -7.19
N TYR A 124 -7.86 7.88 -7.72
CA TYR A 124 -6.90 7.05 -7.03
C TYR A 124 -5.60 6.93 -7.82
N ILE A 125 -4.48 6.89 -7.10
CA ILE A 125 -3.21 6.43 -7.65
C ILE A 125 -2.74 5.24 -6.84
N ILE A 126 -2.33 4.18 -7.51
CA ILE A 126 -1.66 3.05 -6.88
C ILE A 126 -0.19 3.11 -7.24
N SER A 127 0.68 3.08 -6.22
CA SER A 127 2.12 3.12 -6.47
C SER A 127 2.95 2.63 -5.28
N VAL A 128 4.26 2.60 -5.50
CA VAL A 128 5.29 2.32 -4.50
C VAL A 128 5.74 3.61 -3.79
N PRO A 129 6.31 3.53 -2.58
CA PRO A 129 6.82 4.69 -1.82
C PRO A 129 7.67 5.66 -2.64
N LEU A 130 8.58 5.14 -3.47
CA LEU A 130 9.49 5.93 -4.30
C LEU A 130 8.76 6.96 -5.20
N VAL A 131 7.55 6.65 -5.64
CA VAL A 131 6.76 7.57 -6.47
C VAL A 131 6.21 8.72 -5.64
N TYR A 132 5.78 8.45 -4.41
CA TYR A 132 5.37 9.50 -3.47
C TYR A 132 6.55 10.38 -3.06
N GLU A 133 7.73 9.79 -2.83
CA GLU A 133 8.99 10.52 -2.63
C GLU A 133 9.33 11.40 -3.83
N THR A 134 9.20 10.88 -5.05
CA THR A 134 9.46 11.65 -6.28
C THR A 134 8.49 12.83 -6.42
N LEU A 135 7.20 12.62 -6.14
CA LEU A 135 6.20 13.68 -6.14
C LEU A 135 6.52 14.74 -5.06
N TYR A 136 6.85 14.30 -3.84
CA TYR A 136 7.28 15.16 -2.76
C TYR A 136 8.48 16.02 -3.17
N SER A 137 9.57 15.41 -3.63
CA SER A 137 10.79 16.09 -4.06
C SER A 137 10.55 17.07 -5.22
N SER A 138 9.68 16.71 -6.16
CA SER A 138 9.27 17.60 -7.26
C SER A 138 8.55 18.85 -6.74
N ILE A 139 7.65 18.70 -5.77
CA ILE A 139 6.95 19.83 -5.13
C ILE A 139 7.94 20.70 -4.34
N GLN A 140 8.82 20.09 -3.55
CA GLN A 140 9.85 20.80 -2.79
C GLN A 140 10.77 21.61 -3.69
N ARG A 141 11.19 21.05 -4.84
CA ARG A 141 11.98 21.75 -5.85
C ARG A 141 11.21 22.92 -6.46
N GLN A 142 9.92 22.76 -6.76
CA GLN A 142 9.09 23.84 -7.29
C GLN A 142 8.91 24.99 -6.28
N ILE A 143 8.75 24.67 -5.00
CA ILE A 143 8.71 25.68 -3.92
C ILE A 143 10.06 26.38 -3.79
N SER A 144 11.15 25.62 -3.83
CA SER A 144 12.52 26.15 -3.68
C SER A 144 12.94 27.06 -4.84
N ALA A 145 12.46 26.79 -6.05
CA ALA A 145 12.68 27.62 -7.24
C ALA A 145 11.77 28.87 -7.31
N SER A 146 10.82 29.03 -6.38
CA SER A 146 9.95 30.21 -6.33
C SER A 146 10.69 31.44 -5.78
N PRO A 147 10.24 32.68 -6.09
CA PRO A 147 10.83 33.89 -5.53
C PRO A 147 10.92 33.87 -4.00
N PRO A 148 11.94 34.51 -3.37
CA PRO A 148 12.21 34.38 -1.94
C PRO A 148 10.98 34.61 -1.03
N ALA A 149 10.20 35.66 -1.29
CA ALA A 149 8.98 35.94 -0.53
C ALA A 149 7.96 34.79 -0.62
N ARG A 150 7.71 34.26 -1.82
CA ARG A 150 6.76 33.16 -2.05
C ARG A 150 7.26 31.86 -1.42
N LYS A 151 8.56 31.57 -1.53
CA LYS A 151 9.20 30.41 -0.90
C LYS A 151 9.02 30.45 0.62
N THR A 152 9.35 31.58 1.26
CA THR A 152 9.24 31.74 2.72
C THR A 152 7.80 31.57 3.20
N VAL A 153 6.83 32.18 2.51
CA VAL A 153 5.40 32.03 2.83
C VAL A 153 4.96 30.57 2.69
N ALA A 154 5.32 29.90 1.59
CA ALA A 154 4.94 28.51 1.36
C ALA A 154 5.51 27.56 2.43
N LEU A 155 6.80 27.70 2.78
CA LEU A 155 7.45 26.90 3.81
C LEU A 155 6.86 27.14 5.20
N ALA A 156 6.56 28.41 5.54
CA ALA A 156 5.91 28.75 6.81
C ALA A 156 4.52 28.13 6.91
N LEU A 157 3.72 28.21 5.85
CA LEU A 157 2.38 27.62 5.78
C LEU A 157 2.41 26.09 5.85
N ILE A 158 3.38 25.44 5.21
CA ILE A 158 3.58 23.97 5.33
C ILE A 158 3.94 23.60 6.77
N LYS A 159 4.85 24.34 7.42
CA LYS A 159 5.22 24.10 8.82
C LYS A 159 4.02 24.26 9.76
N ILE A 160 3.19 25.28 9.54
CA ILE A 160 1.94 25.48 10.28
C ILE A 160 0.99 24.29 10.09
N SER A 161 0.82 23.80 8.87
CA SER A 161 -0.03 22.64 8.60
C SER A 161 0.50 21.37 9.24
N LEU A 162 1.82 21.14 9.26
CA LEU A 162 2.43 20.02 9.97
C LEU A 162 2.12 20.07 11.48
N LEU A 163 2.30 21.24 12.11
CA LEU A 163 1.98 21.45 13.53
C LEU A 163 0.48 21.29 13.81
N PHE A 164 -0.38 21.79 12.92
CA PHE A 164 -1.82 21.61 13.00
C PHE A 164 -2.20 20.12 12.95
N MET A 165 -1.61 19.34 12.02
CA MET A 165 -1.88 17.92 11.91
C MET A 165 -1.35 17.12 13.11
N GLU A 166 -0.20 17.49 13.68
CA GLU A 166 0.31 16.88 14.92
C GLU A 166 -0.64 17.14 16.10
N ALA A 167 -1.11 18.37 16.28
CA ALA A 167 -2.11 18.70 17.31
C ALA A 167 -3.44 17.96 17.05
N LYS A 168 -3.86 17.87 15.79
CA LYS A 168 -5.07 17.16 15.37
C LYS A 168 -5.05 15.68 15.75
N LYS A 169 -3.96 14.97 15.46
CA LYS A 169 -3.83 13.53 15.77
C LYS A 169 -3.95 13.23 17.27
N ILE A 170 -3.45 14.12 18.14
CA ILE A 170 -3.55 13.95 19.60
C ILE A 170 -5.01 13.87 20.05
N TYR A 171 -5.85 14.84 19.65
CA TYR A 171 -7.24 14.84 20.06
C TYR A 171 -8.11 13.89 19.24
N GLU A 172 -7.71 13.51 18.03
CA GLU A 172 -8.38 12.46 17.25
C GLU A 172 -8.07 11.05 17.75
N GLY A 173 -6.96 10.86 18.47
CA GLY A 173 -6.56 9.59 19.05
C GLY A 173 -5.78 8.68 18.12
N THR A 174 -5.06 9.26 17.17
CA THR A 174 -4.34 8.59 16.08
C THR A 174 -2.82 8.76 16.17
N VAL A 175 -2.29 9.06 17.35
CA VAL A 175 -0.85 9.04 17.63
C VAL A 175 -0.44 7.60 17.92
N LEU A 176 0.45 7.04 17.11
CA LEU A 176 0.94 5.68 17.30
C LEU A 176 1.77 5.57 18.59
N SER A 177 1.58 4.49 19.35
CA SER A 177 2.40 4.16 20.51
C SER A 177 2.47 2.65 20.67
N ASN A 178 3.67 2.14 20.96
CA ASN A 178 3.91 0.75 21.35
C ASN A 178 3.84 0.56 22.87
N SER A 179 3.71 1.64 23.66
CA SER A 179 3.75 1.53 25.12
C SER A 179 2.42 1.02 25.67
N PRO A 180 2.44 -0.07 26.47
CA PRO A 180 1.25 -0.52 27.19
C PRO A 180 0.92 0.40 28.39
N VAL A 181 1.82 1.34 28.74
CA VAL A 181 1.65 2.22 29.89
C VAL A 181 0.51 3.19 29.65
N LYS A 182 -0.50 3.12 30.51
CA LYS A 182 -1.66 4.01 30.49
C LYS A 182 -1.27 5.33 31.16
N PRO A 183 -1.13 6.45 30.43
CA PRO A 183 -0.96 7.75 31.09
C PRO A 183 -2.19 8.06 31.96
N SER A 184 -1.98 8.80 33.05
CA SER A 184 -3.08 9.26 33.91
C SER A 184 -4.16 9.99 33.10
N PHE A 185 -5.42 9.75 33.43
CA PHE A 185 -6.56 10.39 32.75
C PHE A 185 -6.46 11.92 32.74
N ILE A 186 -5.98 12.53 33.84
CA ILE A 186 -5.80 13.98 33.97
C ILE A 186 -4.74 14.48 32.99
N PHE A 187 -3.62 13.78 32.87
CA PHE A 187 -2.55 14.13 31.93
C PHE A 187 -3.04 14.06 30.48
N TYR A 188 -3.82 13.04 30.15
CA TYR A 188 -4.47 12.96 28.84
C TYR A 188 -5.44 14.12 28.60
N MET A 189 -6.33 14.42 29.56
CA MET A 189 -7.32 15.49 29.43
C MET A 189 -6.64 16.85 29.16
N PHE A 190 -5.56 17.15 29.87
CA PHE A 190 -4.77 18.35 29.66
C PHE A 190 -4.15 18.39 28.25
N ASN A 191 -3.51 17.30 27.82
CA ASN A 191 -2.92 17.22 26.48
C ASN A 191 -3.98 17.32 25.38
N TYR A 192 -5.14 16.69 25.56
CA TYR A 192 -6.27 16.76 24.66
C TYR A 192 -6.76 18.21 24.50
N LEU A 193 -7.00 18.90 25.61
CA LEU A 193 -7.49 20.28 25.60
C LEU A 193 -6.47 21.23 24.97
N ARG A 194 -5.19 21.11 25.38
CA ARG A 194 -4.09 21.88 24.79
C ARG A 194 -4.00 21.67 23.29
N ALA A 195 -4.05 20.42 22.83
CA ALA A 195 -3.98 20.09 21.41
C ALA A 195 -5.18 20.67 20.62
N ARG A 196 -6.38 20.65 21.20
CA ARG A 196 -7.56 21.30 20.58
C ARG A 196 -7.41 22.80 20.48
N ILE A 197 -6.90 23.46 21.52
CA ILE A 197 -6.65 24.91 21.49
C ILE A 197 -5.62 25.25 20.43
N VAL A 198 -4.49 24.54 20.41
CA VAL A 198 -3.43 24.73 19.40
C VAL A 198 -3.98 24.52 17.99
N ALA A 199 -4.72 23.44 17.75
CA ALA A 199 -5.32 23.19 16.45
C ALA A 199 -6.34 24.27 16.06
N ALA A 200 -7.17 24.75 16.99
CA ALA A 200 -8.11 25.84 16.74
C ALA A 200 -7.41 27.14 16.35
N LEU A 201 -6.30 27.48 17.01
CA LEU A 201 -5.49 28.66 16.68
C LEU A 201 -4.79 28.54 15.32
N LEU A 202 -4.32 27.34 14.96
CA LEU A 202 -3.64 27.11 13.68
C LEU A 202 -4.61 26.87 12.51
N TRP A 203 -5.87 26.54 12.78
CA TRP A 203 -6.86 26.20 11.76
C TRP A 203 -7.07 27.30 10.70
N PRO A 204 -7.19 28.60 11.03
CA PRO A 204 -7.32 29.66 10.02
C PRO A 204 -6.10 29.72 9.09
N LEU A 205 -4.89 29.55 9.65
CA LEU A 205 -3.63 29.58 8.88
C LEU A 205 -3.48 28.33 8.01
N HIS A 206 -3.91 27.16 8.50
CA HIS A 206 -3.98 25.93 7.69
C HIS A 206 -4.94 26.08 6.50
N ASN A 207 -6.11 26.71 6.71
CA ASN A 207 -7.02 27.01 5.60
C ASN A 207 -6.46 28.04 4.61
N LEU A 208 -5.72 29.03 5.11
CA LEU A 208 -5.01 29.97 4.25
C LEU A 208 -3.97 29.23 3.38
N ALA A 209 -3.25 28.25 3.95
CA ALA A 209 -2.34 27.38 3.22
C ALA A 209 -3.05 26.60 2.10
N LYS A 210 -4.25 26.09 2.38
CA LYS A 210 -5.09 25.39 1.39
C LYS A 210 -5.42 26.28 0.20
N MET A 211 -5.80 27.54 0.46
CA MET A 211 -6.16 28.50 -0.59
C MET A 211 -4.96 28.97 -1.41
N LEU A 212 -3.85 29.33 -0.77
CA LEU A 212 -2.72 29.99 -1.42
C LEU A 212 -1.70 29.02 -2.04
N VAL A 213 -1.50 27.86 -1.41
CA VAL A 213 -0.44 26.91 -1.77
C VAL A 213 -1.04 25.62 -2.31
N TYR A 214 -1.92 24.96 -1.54
CA TYR A 214 -2.30 23.58 -1.84
C TYR A 214 -3.24 23.48 -3.04
N LYS A 215 -4.10 24.47 -3.30
CA LYS A 215 -4.94 24.49 -4.52
C LYS A 215 -4.12 24.31 -5.81
N LYS A 216 -2.95 24.95 -5.90
CA LYS A 216 -2.05 24.81 -7.06
C LYS A 216 -1.38 23.44 -7.11
N ILE A 217 -0.98 22.91 -5.95
CA ILE A 217 -0.40 21.56 -5.85
C ILE A 217 -1.44 20.50 -6.25
N HIS A 218 -2.65 20.58 -5.70
CA HIS A 218 -3.77 19.69 -6.01
C HIS A 218 -4.14 19.72 -7.48
N SER A 219 -4.22 20.91 -8.12
CA SER A 219 -4.46 20.98 -9.57
C SER A 219 -3.37 20.30 -10.41
N SER A 220 -2.14 20.23 -9.92
CA SER A 220 -1.04 19.59 -10.64
C SER A 220 -0.95 18.07 -10.42
N ILE A 221 -1.38 17.58 -9.26
CA ILE A 221 -1.30 16.14 -8.92
C ILE A 221 -2.61 15.43 -9.25
N GLY A 222 -3.74 16.11 -9.09
CA GLY A 222 -5.06 15.62 -9.51
C GLY A 222 -5.67 14.52 -8.65
N ILE A 223 -4.96 13.98 -7.65
CA ILE A 223 -5.49 12.95 -6.73
C ILE A 223 -6.60 13.54 -5.88
N SER A 224 -7.83 13.05 -6.07
CA SER A 224 -9.01 13.60 -5.38
C SER A 224 -9.56 12.72 -4.25
N LYS A 225 -9.28 11.40 -4.23
CA LYS A 225 -9.70 10.49 -3.14
C LYS A 225 -8.53 10.01 -2.29
N ALA A 226 -7.62 9.21 -2.85
CA ALA A 226 -6.44 8.72 -2.11
C ALA A 226 -5.32 8.20 -3.02
N GLY A 227 -4.08 8.30 -2.55
CA GLY A 227 -2.98 7.47 -3.03
C GLY A 227 -2.87 6.20 -2.20
N ILE A 228 -2.66 5.05 -2.84
CA ILE A 228 -2.37 3.77 -2.19
C ILE A 228 -0.89 3.48 -2.34
N SER A 229 -0.19 3.31 -1.22
CA SER A 229 1.23 3.00 -1.14
C SER A 229 1.43 1.57 -0.66
N GLY A 230 2.29 0.80 -1.33
CA GLY A 230 2.61 -0.57 -0.93
C GLY A 230 3.87 -1.08 -1.63
N GLY A 231 4.30 -2.29 -1.27
CA GLY A 231 5.50 -2.92 -1.85
C GLY A 231 6.83 -2.40 -1.32
N GLY A 232 6.81 -1.50 -0.35
CA GLY A 232 8.00 -0.99 0.35
C GLY A 232 7.62 -0.11 1.55
N SER A 233 8.60 0.33 2.31
CA SER A 233 8.41 1.22 3.46
C SER A 233 8.14 2.66 3.00
N LEU A 234 7.06 3.28 3.49
CA LEU A 234 6.72 4.67 3.20
C LEU A 234 7.41 5.61 4.21
N PRO A 235 8.34 6.49 3.80
CA PRO A 235 9.05 7.36 4.73
C PRO A 235 8.10 8.30 5.48
N MET A 236 8.27 8.42 6.80
CA MET A 236 7.36 9.18 7.66
C MET A 236 7.27 10.67 7.26
N HIS A 237 8.38 11.25 6.79
CA HIS A 237 8.39 12.66 6.39
C HIS A 237 7.55 12.93 5.13
N VAL A 238 7.50 11.97 4.20
CA VAL A 238 6.65 12.01 3.00
C VAL A 238 5.18 11.84 3.38
N ASP A 239 4.90 10.85 4.23
CA ASP A 239 3.55 10.55 4.73
C ASP A 239 2.94 11.75 5.47
N LYS A 240 3.71 12.36 6.40
CA LYS A 240 3.34 13.61 7.10
C LYS A 240 3.12 14.78 6.14
N PHE A 241 3.93 14.91 5.09
CA PHE A 241 3.78 15.98 4.11
C PHE A 241 2.46 15.86 3.35
N PHE A 242 2.14 14.68 2.81
CA PHE A 242 0.90 14.47 2.07
C PHE A 242 -0.33 14.67 2.97
N GLU A 243 -0.28 14.18 4.22
CA GLU A 243 -1.30 14.47 5.23
C GLU A 243 -1.50 15.98 5.44
N ALA A 244 -0.40 16.74 5.59
CA ALA A 244 -0.44 18.18 5.85
C ALA A 244 -1.00 19.00 4.67
N ILE A 245 -0.76 18.57 3.43
CA ILE A 245 -1.35 19.22 2.25
C ILE A 245 -2.75 18.70 1.90
N GLY A 246 -3.31 17.78 2.69
CA GLY A 246 -4.66 17.26 2.51
C GLY A 246 -4.82 16.20 1.42
N ILE A 247 -3.75 15.50 1.05
CA ILE A 247 -3.80 14.32 0.18
C ILE A 247 -3.70 13.09 1.07
N LYS A 248 -4.70 12.21 1.02
CA LYS A 248 -4.67 10.95 1.78
C LYS A 248 -3.74 9.96 1.09
N VAL A 249 -2.71 9.50 1.78
CA VAL A 249 -1.90 8.34 1.37
C VAL A 249 -2.20 7.19 2.33
N GLN A 250 -2.74 6.11 1.80
CA GLN A 250 -3.07 4.89 2.51
C GLN A 250 -1.94 3.89 2.29
N ASN A 251 -1.18 3.59 3.34
CA ASN A 251 -0.13 2.59 3.27
C ASN A 251 -0.73 1.18 3.43
N GLY A 252 -0.15 0.20 2.77
CA GLY A 252 -0.56 -1.19 2.82
C GLY A 252 0.62 -2.15 2.75
N TYR A 253 0.40 -3.36 3.25
CA TYR A 253 1.40 -4.41 3.38
C TYR A 253 0.87 -5.73 2.84
N GLY A 254 1.78 -6.49 2.25
CA GLY A 254 1.47 -7.71 1.53
C GLY A 254 2.68 -8.33 0.86
N LEU A 255 2.63 -9.64 0.64
CA LEU A 255 3.61 -10.40 -0.13
C LEU A 255 2.89 -11.13 -1.26
N THR A 256 3.62 -11.55 -2.29
CA THR A 256 3.04 -12.38 -3.36
C THR A 256 2.38 -13.64 -2.81
N GLU A 257 2.97 -14.24 -1.78
CA GLU A 257 2.51 -15.41 -1.03
C GLU A 257 1.18 -15.17 -0.28
N THR A 258 0.74 -13.92 -0.16
CA THR A 258 -0.51 -13.52 0.50
C THR A 258 -1.46 -12.77 -0.44
N SER A 259 -1.26 -12.93 -1.74
CA SER A 259 -2.19 -12.57 -2.83
C SER A 259 -2.62 -11.12 -3.09
N PRO A 260 -1.93 -10.01 -2.82
CA PRO A 260 -0.86 -9.80 -1.86
C PRO A 260 -1.32 -9.08 -0.59
N VAL A 261 -2.36 -8.25 -0.63
CA VAL A 261 -2.66 -7.32 0.46
C VAL A 261 -3.19 -8.09 1.66
N VAL A 262 -2.62 -7.84 2.84
CA VAL A 262 -3.04 -8.46 4.11
C VAL A 262 -3.46 -7.44 5.14
N ALA A 263 -2.91 -6.23 5.08
CA ALA A 263 -3.25 -5.12 5.94
C ALA A 263 -3.12 -3.81 5.17
N ALA A 264 -4.03 -2.87 5.37
CA ALA A 264 -3.92 -1.53 4.80
C ALA A 264 -4.66 -0.49 5.65
N ARG A 265 -4.21 0.76 5.56
CA ARG A 265 -4.90 1.89 6.17
C ARG A 265 -6.22 2.18 5.45
N ARG A 266 -7.25 2.54 6.21
CA ARG A 266 -8.60 2.77 5.68
C ARG A 266 -8.88 4.27 5.49
N PRO A 267 -9.83 4.66 4.62
CA PRO A 267 -10.10 6.09 4.33
C PRO A 267 -10.53 6.91 5.55
N PHE A 268 -11.11 6.23 6.55
CA PHE A 268 -11.62 6.80 7.79
C PHE A 268 -10.69 6.55 8.99
N CYS A 269 -9.59 5.81 8.80
CA CYS A 269 -8.63 5.47 9.85
C CYS A 269 -7.23 5.31 9.24
N ASN A 270 -6.54 6.44 9.05
CA ASN A 270 -5.24 6.53 8.38
C ASN A 270 -4.14 6.92 9.38
N VAL A 271 -3.83 6.02 10.32
CA VAL A 271 -2.81 6.27 11.35
C VAL A 271 -1.41 6.18 10.72
N LEU A 272 -0.66 7.27 10.77
CA LEU A 272 0.71 7.33 10.23
C LEU A 272 1.65 6.39 11.00
N GLY A 273 2.61 5.80 10.30
CA GLY A 273 3.57 4.83 10.84
C GLY A 273 3.07 3.39 10.89
N THR A 274 1.76 3.15 10.71
CA THR A 274 1.22 1.79 10.60
C THR A 274 1.11 1.38 9.14
N VAL A 275 0.96 0.08 8.88
CA VAL A 275 0.40 -0.41 7.61
C VAL A 275 -1.12 -0.55 7.68
N GLY A 276 -1.70 -0.47 8.89
CA GLY A 276 -3.15 -0.43 9.11
C GLY A 276 -3.70 -1.75 9.64
N HIS A 277 -5.02 -1.92 9.56
CA HIS A 277 -5.68 -3.12 10.05
C HIS A 277 -5.57 -4.28 9.05
N PRO A 278 -5.60 -5.53 9.53
CA PRO A 278 -5.82 -6.68 8.66
C PRO A 278 -7.07 -6.49 7.79
N ILE A 279 -7.02 -6.99 6.56
CA ILE A 279 -8.21 -7.15 5.73
C ILE A 279 -9.09 -8.26 6.32
N LYS A 280 -10.36 -8.31 5.91
CA LYS A 280 -11.29 -9.34 6.38
C LYS A 280 -10.72 -10.74 6.15
N HIS A 281 -11.11 -11.71 6.98
CA HIS A 281 -10.66 -13.11 6.88
C HIS A 281 -9.14 -13.32 6.86
N THR A 282 -8.40 -12.37 7.42
CA THR A 282 -6.94 -12.43 7.59
C THR A 282 -6.61 -12.27 9.06
N GLU A 283 -5.93 -13.26 9.61
CA GLU A 283 -5.44 -13.27 10.97
C GLU A 283 -3.94 -12.98 10.96
N ILE A 284 -3.50 -12.13 11.90
CA ILE A 284 -2.11 -11.76 12.06
C ILE A 284 -1.74 -11.98 13.52
N LYS A 285 -0.59 -12.64 13.76
CA LYS A 285 0.02 -12.75 15.09
C LYS A 285 1.49 -12.38 15.01
N ILE A 286 2.01 -11.92 16.13
CA ILE A 286 3.44 -11.64 16.31
C ILE A 286 4.00 -12.76 17.16
N VAL A 287 5.12 -13.36 16.74
CA VAL A 287 5.81 -14.40 17.51
C VAL A 287 7.23 -14.01 17.82
N ASP A 288 7.74 -14.52 18.94
CA ASP A 288 9.14 -14.40 19.29
C ASP A 288 10.03 -15.06 18.23
N ILE A 289 11.19 -14.46 17.96
CA ILE A 289 12.10 -14.89 16.90
C ILE A 289 12.75 -16.24 17.26
N GLU A 290 13.02 -16.48 18.54
CA GLU A 290 13.76 -17.65 19.02
C GLU A 290 12.80 -18.76 19.48
N THR A 291 11.82 -18.41 20.31
CA THR A 291 10.93 -19.40 20.93
C THR A 291 9.72 -19.74 20.06
N GLY A 292 9.32 -18.84 19.16
CA GLY A 292 8.11 -18.97 18.35
C GLY A 292 6.81 -18.80 19.14
N GLU A 293 6.88 -18.41 20.41
CA GLU A 293 5.71 -18.11 21.24
C GLU A 293 5.01 -16.83 20.78
N VAL A 294 3.69 -16.77 20.98
CA VAL A 294 2.90 -15.59 20.62
C VAL A 294 3.20 -14.46 21.59
N LEU A 295 3.59 -13.30 21.04
CA LEU A 295 3.89 -12.11 21.81
C LEU A 295 2.64 -11.25 22.01
N PRO A 296 2.54 -10.53 23.15
CA PRO A 296 1.46 -9.58 23.39
C PRO A 296 1.56 -8.35 22.46
N ASP A 297 0.44 -7.67 22.26
CA ASP A 297 0.41 -6.40 21.52
C ASP A 297 1.43 -5.39 22.07
N GLY A 298 2.09 -4.66 21.17
CA GLY A 298 3.18 -3.73 21.47
C GLY A 298 4.57 -4.35 21.47
N SER A 299 4.68 -5.68 21.57
CA SER A 299 5.96 -6.39 21.48
C SER A 299 6.35 -6.66 20.03
N LYS A 300 7.65 -6.47 19.74
CA LYS A 300 8.24 -6.69 18.42
C LYS A 300 8.56 -8.17 18.22
N GLY A 301 8.31 -8.70 17.02
CA GLY A 301 8.65 -10.07 16.65
C GLY A 301 8.34 -10.37 15.19
N ILE A 302 8.34 -11.65 14.82
CA ILE A 302 8.03 -12.11 13.46
C ILE A 302 6.53 -12.03 13.20
N VAL A 303 6.17 -11.39 12.09
CA VAL A 303 4.79 -11.36 11.60
C VAL A 303 4.43 -12.72 10.99
N LYS A 304 3.38 -13.35 11.51
CA LYS A 304 2.76 -14.54 10.92
C LYS A 304 1.35 -14.23 10.46
N ILE A 305 0.99 -14.77 9.30
CA ILE A 305 -0.30 -14.50 8.63
C ILE A 305 -1.03 -15.80 8.37
N LYS A 306 -2.33 -15.83 8.63
CA LYS A 306 -3.19 -16.96 8.29
C LYS A 306 -4.50 -16.46 7.68
N GLY A 307 -5.09 -17.26 6.81
CA GLY A 307 -6.42 -17.00 6.26
C GLY A 307 -6.50 -17.21 4.75
N LEU A 308 -7.61 -16.75 4.17
CA LEU A 308 -7.91 -16.88 2.75
C LEU A 308 -6.87 -16.27 1.78
N PRO A 309 -6.12 -15.19 2.09
CA PRO A 309 -5.14 -14.66 1.16
C PRO A 309 -3.88 -15.53 1.00
N VAL A 310 -3.60 -16.44 1.92
CA VAL A 310 -2.36 -17.23 1.94
C VAL A 310 -2.33 -18.24 0.79
N MET A 311 -1.20 -18.29 0.08
CA MET A 311 -0.96 -19.17 -1.06
C MET A 311 -1.20 -20.65 -0.75
N LYS A 312 -1.41 -21.45 -1.80
CA LYS A 312 -1.44 -22.92 -1.70
C LYS A 312 -0.07 -23.52 -1.36
N GLY A 313 1.01 -22.82 -1.74
CA GLY A 313 2.40 -23.22 -1.54
C GLY A 313 3.27 -22.87 -2.74
N TYR A 314 4.54 -23.28 -2.69
CA TYR A 314 5.46 -23.12 -3.81
C TYR A 314 5.37 -24.29 -4.80
N TYR A 315 5.32 -23.97 -6.08
CA TYR A 315 5.19 -24.93 -7.17
C TYR A 315 6.37 -25.91 -7.19
N LYS A 316 6.05 -27.21 -7.11
CA LYS A 316 7.00 -28.33 -7.08
C LYS A 316 8.12 -28.18 -6.02
N ASN A 317 7.85 -27.45 -4.94
CA ASN A 317 8.84 -27.20 -3.88
C ASN A 317 8.25 -27.40 -2.48
N PRO A 318 7.92 -28.65 -2.09
CA PRO A 318 7.32 -28.94 -0.79
C PRO A 318 8.24 -28.55 0.38
N SER A 319 9.56 -28.63 0.22
CA SER A 319 10.52 -28.21 1.27
C SER A 319 10.41 -26.72 1.57
N ALA A 320 10.37 -25.86 0.54
CA ALA A 320 10.18 -24.43 0.75
C ALA A 320 8.78 -24.12 1.30
N THR A 321 7.76 -24.87 0.86
CA THR A 321 6.38 -24.72 1.35
C THR A 321 6.30 -25.00 2.84
N ASN A 322 6.82 -26.14 3.30
CA ASN A 322 6.79 -26.54 4.71
C ASN A 322 7.67 -25.68 5.61
N LYS A 323 8.66 -24.96 5.04
CA LYS A 323 9.44 -23.95 5.77
C LYS A 323 8.68 -22.64 5.96
N ALA A 324 7.80 -22.31 5.03
CA ALA A 324 7.07 -21.04 5.04
C ALA A 324 5.68 -21.17 5.67
N LEU A 325 5.03 -22.33 5.56
CA LEU A 325 3.72 -22.64 6.11
C LEU A 325 3.84 -23.73 7.16
N ASP A 326 3.34 -23.48 8.36
CA ASP A 326 3.22 -24.51 9.39
C ASP A 326 1.96 -25.39 9.20
N LEU A 327 1.85 -26.43 10.02
CA LEU A 327 0.74 -27.41 9.95
C LEU A 327 -0.63 -26.78 10.25
N GLU A 328 -0.66 -25.63 10.92
CA GLU A 328 -1.89 -24.90 11.22
C GLU A 328 -2.25 -23.89 10.12
N GLY A 329 -1.42 -23.77 9.08
CA GLY A 329 -1.61 -22.85 7.97
C GLY A 329 -1.13 -21.42 8.24
N TRP A 330 -0.30 -21.18 9.26
CA TRP A 330 0.35 -19.88 9.42
C TRP A 330 1.54 -19.76 8.48
N PHE A 331 1.51 -18.70 7.69
CA PHE A 331 2.61 -18.25 6.85
C PHE A 331 3.58 -17.39 7.66
N ASN A 332 4.84 -17.77 7.67
CA ASN A 332 5.95 -16.96 8.17
C ASN A 332 6.40 -15.97 7.09
N THR A 333 6.20 -14.68 7.32
CA THR A 333 6.56 -13.63 6.35
C THR A 333 8.06 -13.31 6.36
N GLY A 334 8.76 -13.62 7.46
CA GLY A 334 10.13 -13.16 7.71
C GLY A 334 10.26 -11.66 7.96
N ASP A 335 9.15 -10.93 8.10
CA ASP A 335 9.12 -9.51 8.45
C ASP A 335 9.01 -9.31 9.96
N ILE A 336 9.68 -8.29 10.47
CA ILE A 336 9.61 -7.84 11.87
C ILE A 336 8.53 -6.77 11.99
N GLY A 337 7.68 -6.92 13.01
CA GLY A 337 6.65 -5.95 13.30
C GLY A 337 6.02 -6.15 14.67
N TRP A 338 5.02 -5.32 14.95
CA TRP A 338 4.21 -5.39 16.17
C TRP A 338 2.78 -4.95 15.89
N ILE A 339 1.84 -5.42 16.72
CA ILE A 339 0.45 -4.99 16.69
C ILE A 339 0.26 -3.87 17.70
N ALA A 340 -0.32 -2.75 17.28
CA ALA A 340 -0.57 -1.63 18.16
C ALA A 340 -1.57 -2.01 19.26
N PRO A 341 -1.22 -1.83 20.55
CA PRO A 341 -2.07 -2.25 21.64
C PRO A 341 -3.35 -1.41 21.73
N HIS A 342 -4.40 -2.01 22.26
CA HIS A 342 -5.65 -1.30 22.51
C HIS A 342 -5.55 -0.38 23.74
N HIS A 343 -5.71 0.92 23.51
CA HIS A 343 -5.88 1.91 24.59
C HIS A 343 -7.33 2.40 24.65
N ALA A 344 -7.96 2.33 25.82
CA ALA A 344 -9.33 2.83 26.01
C ALA A 344 -9.42 4.37 25.93
N THR A 345 -8.34 5.05 26.33
CA THR A 345 -8.21 6.51 26.36
C THR A 345 -6.85 6.91 25.82
N GLY A 346 -6.59 8.21 25.67
CA GLY A 346 -5.28 8.67 25.25
C GLY A 346 -5.19 9.07 23.77
N PRO A 347 -4.00 9.52 23.36
CA PRO A 347 -3.73 9.93 21.99
C PRO A 347 -3.58 8.73 21.03
N SER A 348 -3.55 7.49 21.54
CA SER A 348 -3.41 6.24 20.75
C SER A 348 -4.67 5.38 20.70
N ARG A 349 -5.79 5.88 21.25
CA ARG A 349 -7.03 5.10 21.47
C ARG A 349 -7.71 4.56 20.19
N LYS A 350 -7.34 5.05 19.01
CA LYS A 350 -7.83 4.55 17.72
C LYS A 350 -6.82 3.68 16.98
N CYS A 351 -5.65 3.42 17.56
CA CYS A 351 -4.57 2.69 16.90
C CYS A 351 -4.66 1.16 17.10
N GLY A 352 -5.44 0.69 18.07
CA GLY A 352 -5.49 -0.73 18.45
C GLY A 352 -5.74 -1.69 17.29
N GLY A 353 -4.99 -2.80 17.26
CA GLY A 353 -5.10 -3.84 16.24
C GLY A 353 -4.47 -3.50 14.88
N MET A 354 -3.80 -2.36 14.75
CA MET A 354 -3.07 -2.01 13.53
C MET A 354 -1.69 -2.64 13.54
N LEU A 355 -1.28 -3.17 12.39
CA LEU A 355 0.06 -3.71 12.20
C LEU A 355 1.05 -2.57 11.92
N VAL A 356 2.24 -2.68 12.52
CA VAL A 356 3.42 -1.84 12.27
C VAL A 356 4.55 -2.75 11.80
N LEU A 357 5.25 -2.32 10.75
CA LEU A 357 6.39 -3.03 10.15
C LEU A 357 7.64 -2.23 10.47
N GLU A 358 8.70 -2.92 10.89
CA GLU A 358 9.97 -2.28 11.26
C GLU A 358 11.16 -2.79 10.45
N GLY A 359 11.04 -3.93 9.79
CA GLY A 359 12.13 -4.47 8.98
C GLY A 359 11.92 -5.91 8.59
N ARG A 360 13.02 -6.55 8.20
CA ARG A 360 13.11 -7.95 7.79
C ARG A 360 14.08 -8.66 8.73
N ALA A 361 13.69 -9.80 9.28
CA ALA A 361 14.52 -10.52 10.24
C ALA A 361 15.87 -11.01 9.69
N LYS A 362 15.99 -11.12 8.36
CA LYS A 362 17.25 -11.47 7.69
C LYS A 362 18.17 -10.28 7.44
N ASP A 363 17.62 -9.07 7.50
CA ASP A 363 18.36 -7.83 7.22
C ASP A 363 18.80 -7.14 8.52
N THR A 364 18.27 -7.55 9.68
CA THR A 364 18.72 -7.10 11.01
C THR A 364 20.22 -7.32 11.18
N ILE A 365 20.95 -6.25 11.47
CA ILE A 365 22.39 -6.28 11.74
C ILE A 365 22.59 -6.55 13.23
N VAL A 366 23.23 -7.66 13.56
CA VAL A 366 23.64 -7.96 14.93
C VAL A 366 25.06 -7.45 15.13
N LEU A 367 25.23 -6.44 15.98
CA LEU A 367 26.54 -5.88 16.29
C LEU A 367 27.38 -6.88 17.11
N THR A 368 28.70 -6.69 17.14
CA THR A 368 29.61 -7.48 18.01
C THR A 368 29.27 -7.32 19.50
N THR A 369 28.55 -6.26 19.87
CA THR A 369 27.99 -6.03 21.20
C THR A 369 26.77 -6.91 21.51
N GLY A 370 26.20 -7.60 20.52
CA GLY A 370 24.95 -8.36 20.61
C GLY A 370 23.69 -7.51 20.44
N GLU A 371 23.82 -6.20 20.17
CA GLU A 371 22.67 -5.33 19.90
C GLU A 371 22.17 -5.50 18.46
N ASN A 372 20.85 -5.54 18.30
CA ASN A 372 20.21 -5.61 17.00
C ASN A 372 19.95 -4.20 16.46
N VAL A 373 20.38 -3.97 15.22
CA VAL A 373 20.19 -2.71 14.50
C VAL A 373 19.40 -2.99 13.22
N GLU A 374 18.28 -2.30 13.06
CA GLU A 374 17.47 -2.38 11.85
C GLU A 374 17.97 -1.35 10.81
N PRO A 375 18.50 -1.78 9.65
CA PRO A 375 19.03 -0.87 8.62
C PRO A 375 18.01 0.18 8.18
N ALA A 376 16.73 -0.21 8.07
CA ALA A 376 15.66 0.64 7.59
C ALA A 376 15.47 1.91 8.42
N GLU A 377 15.65 1.85 9.75
CA GLU A 377 15.54 3.03 10.62
C GLU A 377 16.66 4.05 10.33
N LEU A 378 17.88 3.56 10.10
CA LEU A 378 19.04 4.39 9.77
C LEU A 378 18.90 4.99 8.36
N GLU A 379 18.47 4.18 7.39
CA GLU A 379 18.23 4.62 6.02
C GLU A 379 17.13 5.68 5.97
N GLU A 380 16.04 5.52 6.73
CA GLU A 380 14.96 6.52 6.80
C GLU A 380 15.45 7.82 7.46
N ALA A 381 16.28 7.73 8.49
CA ALA A 381 16.86 8.90 9.14
C ALA A 381 17.81 9.67 8.21
N ALA A 382 18.70 8.95 7.51
CA ALA A 382 19.69 9.53 6.60
C ALA A 382 19.02 10.13 5.34
N SER A 383 17.99 9.48 4.80
CA SER A 383 17.23 9.94 3.62
C SER A 383 16.52 11.29 3.82
N ARG A 384 16.48 11.82 5.05
CA ARG A 384 15.98 13.18 5.33
C ARG A 384 16.98 14.27 4.93
N SER A 385 18.25 13.93 4.73
CA SER A 385 19.29 14.86 4.31
C SER A 385 19.12 15.25 2.84
N SER A 386 19.13 16.54 2.54
CA SER A 386 19.11 17.02 1.15
C SER A 386 20.41 16.77 0.38
N LEU A 387 21.44 16.21 1.02
CA LEU A 387 22.74 15.89 0.43
C LEU A 387 22.86 14.42 0.01
N ILE A 388 21.92 13.57 0.43
CA ILE A 388 21.95 12.12 0.20
C ILE A 388 20.85 11.80 -0.82
N ASP A 389 21.25 11.29 -1.99
CA ASP A 389 20.30 10.89 -3.05
C ASP A 389 19.76 9.46 -2.80
N GLN A 390 20.64 8.53 -2.45
CA GLN A 390 20.32 7.16 -2.06
C GLN A 390 21.27 6.67 -0.96
N ILE A 391 20.76 5.81 -0.09
CA ILE A 391 21.53 5.13 0.96
C ILE A 391 21.11 3.66 1.02
N MET A 392 22.08 2.80 1.32
CA MET A 392 21.86 1.41 1.68
C MET A 392 22.81 1.07 2.83
N VAL A 393 22.27 0.51 3.90
CA VAL A 393 23.04 0.10 5.08
C VAL A 393 23.15 -1.42 5.07
N ILE A 394 24.38 -1.93 5.19
CA ILE A 394 24.68 -3.37 5.22
C ILE A 394 25.50 -3.70 6.47
N GLY A 395 25.22 -4.86 7.06
CA GLY A 395 26.07 -5.45 8.10
C GLY A 395 27.25 -6.18 7.46
N GLN A 396 28.40 -6.16 8.12
CA GLN A 396 29.63 -6.81 7.65
C GLN A 396 30.11 -7.88 8.61
#